data_AF-A0A2N1MDX1-F1
#
_entry.id   AF-A0A2N1MDX1-F1
#
_cell.length_a   1.000
_cell.length_b   1.000
_cell.length_c   1.000
_cell.angle_alpha   90.00
_cell.angle_beta   90.00
_cell.angle_gamma   90.00
#
_symmetry.space_group_name_H-M   'P 1'
#
loop_
_entity.id
_entity.type
_entity.pdbx_description
1 polymer ?
#
loop_
_entity_poly.entity_id
_entity_poly.type
_entity_poly.pdbx_seq_one_letter_code
_entity_poly.pdbx_strand_id
1 'polypeptide(L)'
;MYSILYLKSGQGWGKSIITDFIQRSVLGTQLVYKTSDPQTILGSFNGQLQGKVLLLLKEMPTEKSQWNNMYRSLKDKVTGDIMEIHEKYKTPTHYKNFISTIVLTNENALRVENDDRRTVFLDVSPSRKGDLNYFKKLGDAMKYPGASEAFYAYLRAIADAYPDFNGNPPPMTTSKQDHIISTLPPLFQFIKDTYLIVKNHITDLPVQEFYRVYTSYCETHCISPLSKINASRILSNELKLRMGIFFCEWANKVFIGFLFTGVDSTKELGNAYNTFII
;
A
#
# COMPACT_ATOMS: atom_id res chain seq x y z
N MET A 1 16.66 -4.81 -6.06
CA MET A 1 15.36 -4.12 -5.98
C MET A 1 14.38 -5.08 -5.34
N TYR A 2 13.80 -4.71 -4.20
CA TYR A 2 12.82 -5.55 -3.51
C TYR A 2 11.48 -4.83 -3.50
N SER A 3 10.53 -5.36 -4.25
CA SER A 3 9.22 -4.76 -4.45
C SER A 3 8.13 -5.69 -3.95
N ILE A 4 7.18 -5.13 -3.21
CA ILE A 4 5.94 -5.78 -2.82
C ILE A 4 4.90 -5.39 -3.87
N LEU A 5 4.34 -6.37 -4.58
CA LEU A 5 3.19 -6.15 -5.45
C LEU A 5 1.91 -6.36 -4.63
N TYR A 6 1.08 -5.33 -4.51
CA TYR A 6 -0.16 -5.36 -3.75
C TYR A 6 -1.36 -5.37 -4.70
N LEU A 7 -2.08 -6.50 -4.69
CA LEU A 7 -3.26 -6.72 -5.52
C LEU A 7 -4.49 -6.75 -4.61
N LYS A 8 -5.18 -5.62 -4.58
CA LYS A 8 -6.50 -5.50 -3.97
C LYS A 8 -7.57 -5.83 -5.00
N SER A 9 -8.44 -6.78 -4.70
CA SER A 9 -9.59 -7.08 -5.57
C SER A 9 -10.66 -7.84 -4.82
N GLY A 10 -11.92 -7.72 -5.26
CA GLY A 10 -13.00 -8.54 -4.74
C GLY A 10 -12.82 -10.04 -5.01
N GLN A 11 -13.66 -10.86 -4.37
CA GLN A 11 -13.75 -12.29 -4.70
C GLN A 11 -14.26 -12.48 -6.13
N GLY A 12 -13.71 -13.46 -6.85
CA GLY A 12 -14.12 -13.79 -8.22
C GLY A 12 -13.53 -12.93 -9.33
N TRP A 13 -12.51 -12.12 -9.06
CA TRP A 13 -11.84 -11.27 -10.07
C TRP A 13 -10.65 -11.96 -10.76
N GLY A 14 -10.38 -13.23 -10.45
CA GLY A 14 -9.33 -14.01 -11.11
C GLY A 14 -7.91 -13.82 -10.57
N LYS A 15 -7.69 -13.06 -9.49
CA LYS A 15 -6.35 -12.85 -8.88
C LYS A 15 -5.56 -14.12 -8.58
N SER A 16 -6.22 -15.20 -8.18
CA SER A 16 -5.54 -16.47 -7.91
C SER A 16 -5.05 -17.15 -9.19
N ILE A 17 -5.70 -16.92 -10.34
CA ILE A 17 -5.38 -17.60 -11.60
C ILE A 17 -3.95 -17.27 -12.03
N ILE A 18 -3.59 -15.98 -12.03
CA ILE A 18 -2.25 -15.55 -12.43
C ILE A 18 -1.17 -16.02 -11.45
N THR A 19 -1.44 -15.95 -10.13
CA THR A 19 -0.45 -16.41 -9.15
C THR A 19 -0.28 -17.93 -9.16
N ASP A 20 -1.36 -18.67 -9.43
CA ASP A 20 -1.31 -20.13 -9.53
C ASP A 20 -0.60 -20.56 -10.82
N PHE A 21 -0.79 -19.84 -11.93
CA PHE A 21 -0.04 -20.04 -13.17
C PHE A 21 1.46 -19.79 -12.97
N ILE A 22 1.83 -18.66 -12.35
CA ILE A 22 3.24 -18.36 -12.05
C ILE A 22 3.85 -19.45 -11.16
N GLN A 23 3.15 -19.85 -10.10
CA GLN A 23 3.63 -20.88 -9.18
C GLN A 23 3.77 -22.25 -9.84
N ARG A 24 2.75 -22.72 -10.57
CA ARG A 24 2.69 -24.12 -11.02
C ARG A 24 3.34 -24.35 -12.37
N SER A 25 3.27 -23.36 -13.26
CA SER A 25 3.63 -23.52 -14.67
C SER A 25 4.89 -22.77 -15.05
N VAL A 26 5.24 -21.68 -14.35
CA VAL A 26 6.38 -20.81 -14.72
C VAL A 26 7.59 -21.05 -13.82
N LEU A 27 7.48 -20.82 -12.50
CA LEU A 27 8.61 -20.90 -11.56
C LEU A 27 8.73 -22.26 -10.87
N GLY A 28 7.61 -22.96 -10.71
CA GLY A 28 7.54 -24.20 -9.95
C GLY A 28 7.33 -24.00 -8.44
N THR A 29 6.75 -25.02 -7.80
CA THR A 29 6.38 -24.99 -6.37
C THR A 29 7.57 -24.95 -5.42
N GLN A 30 8.77 -25.30 -5.89
CA GLN A 30 9.98 -25.30 -5.06
C GLN A 30 10.52 -23.90 -4.80
N LEU A 31 10.32 -22.98 -5.76
CA LEU A 31 10.82 -21.60 -5.70
C LEU A 31 9.78 -20.62 -5.17
N VAL A 32 8.51 -21.00 -5.17
CA VAL A 32 7.39 -20.15 -4.75
C VAL A 32 6.76 -20.67 -3.47
N TYR A 33 6.76 -19.86 -2.42
CA TYR A 33 6.06 -20.17 -1.18
C TYR A 33 4.74 -19.39 -1.12
N LYS A 34 3.63 -20.10 -0.95
CA LYS A 34 2.28 -19.51 -0.88
C LYS A 34 1.67 -19.80 0.48
N THR A 35 1.27 -18.76 1.20
CA THR A 35 0.71 -18.87 2.55
C THR A 35 -0.37 -17.82 2.81
N SER A 36 -1.33 -18.19 3.65
CA SER A 36 -2.27 -17.27 4.30
C SER A 36 -1.99 -17.10 5.79
N ASP A 37 -0.99 -17.81 6.31
CA ASP A 37 -0.63 -17.76 7.73
C ASP A 37 0.33 -16.58 7.99
N PRO A 38 -0.12 -15.55 8.74
CA PRO A 38 0.73 -14.41 9.08
C PRO A 38 1.93 -14.82 9.95
N GLN A 39 1.89 -15.97 10.64
CA GLN A 39 3.00 -16.48 11.45
C GLN A 39 4.22 -16.89 10.61
N THR A 40 4.07 -17.08 9.30
CA THR A 40 5.25 -17.23 8.43
C THR A 40 6.14 -15.98 8.47
N ILE A 41 5.52 -14.81 8.61
CA ILE A 41 6.21 -13.51 8.62
C ILE A 41 6.50 -13.06 10.05
N LEU A 42 5.52 -13.21 10.95
CA LEU A 42 5.61 -12.75 12.34
C LEU A 42 6.32 -13.74 13.26
N GLY A 43 6.28 -15.03 12.94
CA GLY A 43 6.75 -16.09 13.81
C GLY A 43 8.26 -16.18 13.88
N SER A 44 8.73 -16.87 14.92
CA SER A 44 10.15 -17.10 15.15
C SER A 44 10.77 -18.13 14.20
N PHE A 45 9.97 -18.93 13.48
CA PHE A 45 10.45 -19.95 12.55
C PHE A 45 10.00 -19.62 11.12
N ASN A 46 10.96 -19.58 10.20
CA ASN A 46 10.75 -19.18 8.81
C ASN A 46 11.51 -20.07 7.80
N GLY A 47 11.86 -21.30 8.19
CA GLY A 47 12.51 -22.30 7.34
C GLY A 47 11.86 -22.51 5.96
N GLN A 48 10.55 -22.29 5.84
CA GLN A 48 9.81 -22.40 4.57
C GLN A 48 10.24 -21.36 3.53
N LEU A 49 10.80 -20.23 3.96
CA LEU A 49 11.30 -19.17 3.09
C LEU A 49 12.68 -19.49 2.50
N GLN A 50 13.37 -20.50 3.01
CA GLN A 50 14.69 -20.88 2.53
C GLN A 50 14.65 -21.24 1.04
N GLY A 51 15.55 -20.61 0.28
CA GLY A 51 15.72 -20.84 -1.16
C GLY A 51 14.54 -20.39 -2.03
N LYS A 52 13.59 -19.61 -1.48
CA LYS A 52 12.45 -19.10 -2.24
C LYS A 52 12.83 -17.80 -2.96
N VAL A 53 12.22 -17.60 -4.13
CA VAL A 53 12.36 -16.36 -4.93
C VAL A 53 11.06 -15.56 -4.96
N LEU A 54 9.92 -16.21 -4.67
CA LEU A 54 8.61 -15.57 -4.65
C LEU A 54 7.81 -16.02 -3.44
N LEU A 55 7.33 -15.04 -2.68
CA LEU A 55 6.40 -15.20 -1.58
C LEU A 55 5.02 -14.69 -1.99
N LEU A 56 4.03 -15.59 -1.98
CA LEU A 56 2.63 -15.28 -2.27
C LEU A 56 1.85 -15.25 -0.95
N LEU A 57 1.45 -14.06 -0.54
CA LEU A 57 0.65 -13.82 0.65
C LEU A 57 -0.83 -13.71 0.28
N LYS A 58 -1.65 -14.65 0.75
CA LYS A 58 -3.11 -14.68 0.53
C LYS A 58 -3.90 -14.33 1.79
N GLU A 59 -5.08 -13.73 1.62
CA GLU A 59 -6.12 -13.70 2.67
C GLU A 59 -5.59 -13.22 4.01
N MET A 60 -4.97 -12.07 3.93
CA MET A 60 -4.22 -11.55 5.03
C MET A 60 -5.10 -11.05 6.18
N PRO A 61 -4.54 -10.86 7.40
CA PRO A 61 -5.31 -10.41 8.56
C PRO A 61 -6.18 -9.19 8.26
N THR A 62 -7.46 -9.30 8.62
CA THR A 62 -8.43 -8.20 8.50
C THR A 62 -8.30 -7.21 9.66
N GLU A 63 -7.74 -7.65 10.79
CA GLU A 63 -7.49 -6.78 11.94
C GLU A 63 -6.33 -5.81 11.65
N LYS A 64 -6.61 -4.50 11.73
CA LYS A 64 -5.65 -3.41 11.45
C LYS A 64 -4.35 -3.54 12.25
N SER A 65 -4.44 -3.89 13.53
CA SER A 65 -3.27 -3.98 14.43
C SER A 65 -2.31 -5.10 13.99
N GLN A 66 -2.85 -6.29 13.76
CA GLN A 66 -2.12 -7.48 13.33
C GLN A 66 -1.50 -7.27 11.95
N TRP A 67 -2.28 -6.71 11.04
CA TRP A 67 -1.82 -6.41 9.69
C TRP A 67 -0.66 -5.39 9.70
N ASN A 68 -0.75 -4.31 10.50
CA ASN A 68 0.32 -3.31 10.59
C ASN A 68 1.63 -3.91 11.12
N ASN A 69 1.56 -4.76 12.14
CA ASN A 69 2.72 -5.46 12.67
C ASN A 69 3.32 -6.39 11.61
N MET A 70 2.47 -7.15 10.93
CA MET A 70 2.89 -8.06 9.86
C MET A 70 3.52 -7.29 8.69
N TYR A 71 2.96 -6.16 8.29
CA TYR A 71 3.49 -5.35 7.19
C TYR A 71 4.83 -4.71 7.51
N ARG A 72 5.02 -4.22 8.74
CA ARG A 72 6.33 -3.73 9.21
C ARG A 72 7.39 -4.82 9.16
N SER A 73 7.05 -6.01 9.66
CA SER A 73 7.94 -7.18 9.59
C SER A 73 8.20 -7.62 8.14
N LEU A 74 7.17 -7.59 7.28
CA LEU A 74 7.30 -7.90 5.86
C LEU A 74 8.25 -6.94 5.15
N LYS A 75 8.10 -5.62 5.38
CA LYS A 75 8.99 -4.60 4.81
C LYS A 75 10.44 -4.91 5.14
N ASP A 76 10.74 -5.20 6.40
CA ASP A 76 12.08 -5.53 6.85
C ASP A 76 12.61 -6.79 6.14
N LYS A 77 11.85 -7.89 6.17
CA LYS A 77 12.20 -9.17 5.52
C LYS A 77 12.35 -9.07 4.01
N VAL A 78 11.59 -8.21 3.34
CA VAL A 78 11.68 -8.02 1.89
C VAL A 78 12.88 -7.15 1.55
N THR A 79 13.30 -6.22 2.41
CA THR A 79 14.36 -5.25 2.07
C THR A 79 15.77 -5.68 2.41
N GLY A 80 15.94 -6.64 3.32
CA GLY A 80 17.27 -7.12 3.71
C GLY A 80 17.91 -7.95 2.61
N ASP A 81 19.18 -7.68 2.30
CA ASP A 81 19.97 -8.48 1.35
C ASP A 81 20.27 -9.90 1.87
N ILE A 82 20.21 -10.06 3.20
CA ILE A 82 20.43 -11.32 3.92
C ILE A 82 19.20 -11.59 4.78
N MET A 83 18.72 -12.82 4.75
CA MET A 83 17.66 -13.31 5.61
C MET A 83 18.22 -14.37 6.55
N GLU A 84 17.99 -14.17 7.85
CA GLU A 84 18.22 -15.21 8.84
C GLU A 84 17.07 -16.22 8.82
N ILE A 85 17.42 -17.50 8.69
CA ILE A 85 16.51 -18.62 8.65
C ILE A 85 16.60 -19.40 9.96
N HIS A 86 15.46 -19.47 10.63
CA HIS A 86 15.22 -20.17 11.88
C HIS A 86 14.40 -21.44 11.59
N GLU A 87 15.04 -22.59 11.73
CA GLU A 87 14.40 -23.91 11.66
C GLU A 87 14.24 -24.49 13.08
N LYS A 88 13.21 -25.31 13.30
CA LYS A 88 13.02 -25.95 14.60
C LYS A 88 14.19 -26.86 14.94
N TYR A 89 14.69 -26.74 16.17
CA TYR A 89 15.80 -27.54 16.71
C TYR A 89 17.12 -27.41 15.95
N LYS A 90 17.31 -26.33 15.18
CA LYS A 90 18.56 -26.03 14.49
C LYS A 90 19.04 -24.63 14.84
N THR A 91 20.35 -24.41 14.72
CA THR A 91 20.94 -23.09 14.86
C THR A 91 20.52 -22.20 13.68
N PRO A 92 20.20 -20.92 13.93
CA PRO A 92 19.87 -19.97 12.85
C PRO A 92 21.00 -19.86 11.83
N THR A 93 20.63 -19.78 10.55
CA THR A 93 21.59 -19.69 9.43
C THR A 93 21.25 -18.53 8.52
N HIS A 94 22.27 -17.91 7.93
CA HIS A 94 22.12 -16.71 7.12
C HIS A 94 22.15 -17.08 5.63
N TYR A 95 21.15 -16.63 4.88
CA TYR A 95 21.07 -16.83 3.43
C TYR A 95 20.91 -15.51 2.71
N LYS A 96 21.42 -15.43 1.48
CA LYS A 96 21.10 -14.30 0.60
C LYS A 96 19.61 -14.29 0.28
N ASN A 97 19.00 -13.13 0.40
CA ASN A 97 17.58 -12.94 0.18
C ASN A 97 17.29 -12.60 -1.29
N PHE A 98 16.50 -13.46 -1.93
CA PHE A 98 16.04 -13.29 -3.30
C PHE A 98 14.52 -13.15 -3.40
N ILE A 99 13.82 -13.03 -2.26
CA ILE A 99 12.37 -13.09 -2.22
C ILE A 99 11.77 -11.78 -2.72
N SER A 100 10.95 -11.89 -3.76
CA SER A 100 9.94 -10.90 -4.11
C SER A 100 8.59 -11.29 -3.51
N THR A 101 7.73 -10.32 -3.19
CA THR A 101 6.45 -10.61 -2.53
C THR A 101 5.26 -10.12 -3.36
N ILE A 102 4.24 -10.97 -3.49
CA ILE A 102 2.92 -10.58 -4.00
C ILE A 102 1.90 -10.77 -2.88
N VAL A 103 1.19 -9.70 -2.56
CA VAL A 103 0.10 -9.67 -1.58
C VAL A 103 -1.23 -9.67 -2.32
N LEU A 104 -2.07 -10.64 -2.00
CA LEU A 104 -3.44 -10.78 -2.49
C LEU A 104 -4.42 -10.53 -1.34
N THR A 105 -5.22 -9.48 -1.43
CA THR A 105 -6.23 -9.16 -0.42
C THR A 105 -7.54 -8.66 -1.01
N ASN A 106 -8.62 -8.88 -0.26
CA ASN A 106 -9.94 -8.31 -0.53
C ASN A 106 -10.15 -6.99 0.22
N GLU A 107 -9.47 -6.83 1.35
CA GLU A 107 -9.73 -5.78 2.34
C GLU A 107 -8.61 -4.74 2.40
N ASN A 108 -8.99 -3.50 2.71
CA ASN A 108 -8.09 -2.40 3.04
C ASN A 108 -7.66 -2.49 4.52
N ALA A 109 -6.85 -3.47 4.87
CA ALA A 109 -6.37 -3.61 6.27
C ALA A 109 -5.12 -2.75 6.57
N LEU A 110 -4.40 -2.30 5.54
CA LEU A 110 -3.14 -1.57 5.66
C LEU A 110 -3.37 -0.07 5.87
N ARG A 111 -2.52 0.61 6.65
CA ARG A 111 -2.26 2.03 6.46
C ARG A 111 -0.91 2.17 5.77
N VAL A 112 -0.92 2.52 4.49
CA VAL A 112 0.31 2.81 3.75
C VAL A 112 0.76 4.19 4.17
N GLU A 113 2.00 4.29 4.64
CA GLU A 113 2.65 5.58 4.81
C GLU A 113 2.89 6.18 3.42
N ASN A 114 2.63 7.47 3.23
CA ASN A 114 2.74 8.11 1.92
C ASN A 114 4.13 7.99 1.28
N ASP A 115 5.16 7.84 2.11
CA ASP A 115 6.56 7.68 1.71
C ASP A 115 6.92 6.21 1.38
N ASP A 116 5.94 5.30 1.35
CA ASP A 116 6.19 3.91 1.07
C ASP A 116 6.65 3.71 -0.38
N ARG A 117 7.97 3.57 -0.51
CA ARG A 117 8.68 3.33 -1.75
C ARG A 117 8.76 1.86 -2.16
N ARG A 118 8.27 0.94 -1.32
CA ARG A 118 8.52 -0.51 -1.49
C ARG A 118 7.33 -1.26 -2.09
N THR A 119 6.14 -0.64 -2.08
CA THR A 119 4.90 -1.31 -2.47
C THR A 119 4.26 -0.66 -3.69
N VAL A 120 4.01 -1.49 -4.70
CA VAL A 120 3.30 -1.14 -5.92
C VAL A 120 1.86 -1.63 -5.78
N PHE A 121 0.91 -0.69 -5.80
CA PHE A 121 -0.52 -0.99 -5.78
C PHE A 121 -1.01 -1.16 -7.21
N LEU A 122 -1.49 -2.34 -7.57
CA LEU A 122 -2.00 -2.59 -8.92
C LEU A 122 -3.49 -2.28 -9.02
N ASP A 123 -3.88 -1.58 -10.08
CA ASP A 123 -5.27 -1.34 -10.43
C ASP A 123 -5.87 -2.60 -11.05
N VAL A 124 -6.59 -3.37 -10.23
CA VAL A 124 -7.29 -4.57 -10.69
C VAL A 124 -8.70 -4.18 -11.15
N SER A 125 -9.09 -4.56 -12.36
CA SER A 125 -10.41 -4.22 -12.91
C SER A 125 -11.49 -5.23 -12.49
N PRO A 126 -12.70 -4.78 -12.06
CA PRO A 126 -13.87 -5.65 -11.87
C PRO A 126 -14.55 -6.10 -13.16
N SER A 127 -14.13 -5.62 -14.34
CA SER A 127 -14.87 -5.79 -15.60
C SER A 127 -15.18 -7.24 -16.00
N ARG A 128 -14.37 -8.20 -15.53
CA ARG A 128 -14.56 -9.65 -15.76
C ARG A 128 -15.04 -10.40 -14.54
N LYS A 129 -15.50 -9.72 -13.49
CA LYS A 129 -16.00 -10.35 -12.27
C LYS A 129 -17.15 -11.30 -12.61
N GLY A 130 -16.99 -12.57 -12.26
CA GLY A 130 -18.01 -13.61 -12.50
C GLY A 130 -18.11 -14.08 -13.97
N ASP A 131 -17.26 -13.60 -14.88
CA ASP A 131 -17.23 -14.06 -16.27
C ASP A 131 -16.55 -15.44 -16.37
N LEU A 132 -17.30 -16.49 -16.05
CA LEU A 132 -16.80 -17.87 -16.04
C LEU A 132 -16.30 -18.33 -17.41
N ASN A 133 -16.91 -17.84 -18.49
CA ASN A 133 -16.52 -18.18 -19.85
C ASN A 133 -15.15 -17.59 -20.20
N TYR A 134 -14.92 -16.32 -19.84
CA TYR A 134 -13.61 -15.69 -19.98
C TYR A 134 -12.54 -16.43 -19.17
N PHE A 135 -12.78 -16.71 -17.90
CA PHE A 135 -11.79 -17.38 -17.05
C PHE A 135 -11.52 -18.82 -17.47
N LYS A 136 -12.53 -19.53 -18.01
CA LYS A 136 -12.33 -20.85 -18.61
C LYS A 136 -11.40 -20.77 -19.83
N LYS A 137 -11.69 -19.87 -20.78
CA LYS A 137 -10.85 -19.66 -21.96
C LYS A 137 -9.42 -19.27 -21.58
N LEU A 138 -9.26 -18.39 -20.60
CA LEU A 138 -7.95 -17.99 -20.08
C LEU A 138 -7.21 -19.16 -19.45
N GLY A 139 -7.89 -19.93 -18.60
CA GLY A 139 -7.31 -21.10 -17.95
C GLY A 139 -6.92 -22.20 -18.94
N ASP A 140 -7.67 -22.38 -20.01
CA ASP A 140 -7.35 -23.34 -21.06
C ASP A 140 -6.17 -22.87 -21.93
N ALA A 141 -6.09 -21.57 -22.25
CA ALA A 141 -4.93 -20.98 -22.92
C ALA A 141 -3.65 -21.12 -22.08
N MET A 142 -3.73 -20.96 -20.76
CA MET A 142 -2.59 -21.14 -19.84
C MET A 142 -2.11 -22.60 -19.74
N LYS A 143 -2.95 -23.58 -20.07
CA LYS A 143 -2.56 -25.01 -20.09
C LYS A 143 -1.92 -25.44 -21.41
N TYR A 144 -1.97 -24.60 -22.44
CA TYR A 144 -1.41 -24.94 -23.74
C TYR A 144 0.09 -25.22 -23.61
N PRO A 145 0.62 -26.31 -24.21
CA PRO A 145 2.05 -26.62 -24.18
C PRO A 145 2.89 -25.44 -24.67
N GLY A 146 3.90 -25.05 -23.90
CA GLY A 146 4.78 -23.91 -24.20
C GLY A 146 4.21 -22.53 -23.80
N ALA A 147 2.97 -22.42 -23.31
CA ALA A 147 2.42 -21.14 -22.86
C ALA A 147 3.23 -20.53 -21.70
N SER A 148 3.65 -21.35 -20.74
CA SER A 148 4.49 -20.89 -19.62
C SER A 148 5.92 -20.55 -20.04
N GLU A 149 6.49 -21.30 -20.98
CA GLU A 149 7.81 -21.03 -21.55
C GLU A 149 7.81 -19.72 -22.33
N ALA A 150 6.79 -19.50 -23.17
CA ALA A 150 6.60 -18.26 -23.90
C ALA A 150 6.40 -17.06 -22.95
N PHE A 151 5.60 -17.25 -21.90
CA PHE A 151 5.41 -16.21 -20.87
C PHE A 151 6.72 -15.87 -20.16
N TYR A 152 7.49 -16.88 -19.75
CA TYR A 152 8.80 -16.68 -19.12
C TYR A 152 9.79 -15.99 -20.07
N ALA A 153 9.87 -16.45 -21.33
CA ALA A 153 10.73 -15.85 -22.35
C ALA A 153 10.37 -14.38 -22.60
N TYR A 154 9.07 -14.05 -22.62
CA TYR A 154 8.59 -12.68 -22.73
C TYR A 154 9.04 -11.81 -21.55
N LEU A 155 8.88 -12.29 -20.31
CA LEU A 155 9.35 -11.54 -19.13
C LEU A 155 10.87 -11.38 -19.11
N ARG A 156 11.61 -12.41 -19.53
CA ARG A 156 13.07 -12.36 -19.64
C ARG A 156 13.51 -11.34 -20.69
N ALA A 157 12.87 -11.31 -21.85
CA ALA A 157 13.17 -10.32 -22.89
C ALA A 157 12.95 -8.88 -22.38
N ILE A 158 11.92 -8.64 -21.56
CA ILE A 158 11.72 -7.34 -20.90
C ILE A 158 12.87 -7.04 -19.93
N ALA A 159 13.24 -7.99 -19.07
CA ALA A 159 14.33 -7.80 -18.11
C ALA A 159 15.67 -7.50 -18.81
N ASP A 160 15.98 -8.24 -19.88
CA ASP A 160 17.19 -8.07 -20.67
C ASP A 160 17.20 -6.71 -21.43
N ALA A 161 16.03 -6.21 -21.83
CA ALA A 161 15.89 -4.89 -22.45
C ALA A 161 16.06 -3.72 -21.47
N TYR A 162 15.84 -3.95 -20.18
CA TYR A 162 15.92 -2.92 -19.13
C TYR A 162 16.79 -3.38 -17.95
N PRO A 163 18.10 -3.60 -18.14
CA PRO A 163 18.99 -4.14 -17.11
C PRO A 163 19.12 -3.21 -15.88
N ASP A 164 19.01 -1.90 -16.10
CA ASP A 164 19.11 -0.87 -15.06
C ASP A 164 17.75 -0.44 -14.50
N PHE A 165 16.69 -1.21 -14.75
CA PHE A 165 15.35 -0.86 -14.29
C PHE A 165 15.30 -0.63 -12.77
N ASN A 166 14.86 0.58 -12.39
CA ASN A 166 14.60 0.96 -11.02
C ASN A 166 13.15 1.43 -10.86
N GLY A 167 12.26 0.54 -10.45
CA GLY A 167 10.88 0.84 -10.06
C GLY A 167 10.69 1.68 -8.78
N ASN A 168 11.69 2.47 -8.34
CA ASN A 168 11.55 3.44 -7.26
C ASN A 168 11.54 4.88 -7.82
N PRO A 169 10.63 5.76 -7.35
CA PRO A 169 9.50 5.45 -6.48
C PRO A 169 8.41 4.66 -7.24
N PRO A 170 7.60 3.85 -6.54
CA PRO A 170 6.50 3.13 -7.16
C PRO A 170 5.44 4.12 -7.67
N PRO A 171 4.74 3.81 -8.77
CA PRO A 171 3.76 4.70 -9.36
C PRO A 171 2.59 4.98 -8.41
N MET A 172 2.03 6.19 -8.50
CA MET A 172 0.79 6.55 -7.82
C MET A 172 -0.40 6.08 -8.66
N THR A 173 -0.98 4.94 -8.29
CA THR A 173 -2.15 4.37 -8.96
C THR A 173 -3.45 4.79 -8.28
N THR A 174 -4.59 4.60 -8.97
CA THR A 174 -5.92 4.89 -8.40
C THR A 174 -6.14 4.09 -7.12
N SER A 175 -5.74 2.81 -7.15
CA SER A 175 -5.81 1.93 -5.98
C SER A 175 -4.90 2.40 -4.85
N LYS A 176 -3.72 2.98 -5.13
CA LYS A 176 -2.86 3.57 -4.10
C LYS A 176 -3.52 4.79 -3.46
N GLN A 177 -4.11 5.67 -4.28
CA GLN A 177 -4.83 6.85 -3.80
C GLN A 177 -6.04 6.45 -2.94
N ASP A 178 -6.91 5.57 -3.45
CA ASP A 178 -8.07 5.06 -2.72
C ASP A 178 -7.67 4.40 -1.40
N HIS A 179 -6.56 3.67 -1.42
CA HIS A 179 -6.02 3.04 -0.24
C HIS A 179 -5.55 4.07 0.81
N ILE A 180 -4.76 5.08 0.40
CA ILE A 180 -4.33 6.18 1.27
C ILE A 180 -5.56 6.88 1.86
N ILE A 181 -6.55 7.24 1.04
CA ILE A 181 -7.78 7.90 1.48
C ILE A 181 -8.54 7.05 2.51
N SER A 182 -8.70 5.75 2.25
CA SER A 182 -9.43 4.84 3.14
C SER A 182 -8.75 4.60 4.49
N THR A 183 -7.48 5.00 4.61
CA THR A 183 -6.61 4.70 5.76
C THR A 183 -6.13 5.96 6.47
N LEU A 184 -6.65 7.11 6.03
CA LEU A 184 -6.47 8.40 6.69
C LEU A 184 -6.82 8.30 8.17
N PRO A 185 -6.03 8.89 9.08
CA PRO A 185 -6.40 9.04 10.48
C PRO A 185 -7.78 9.69 10.64
N PRO A 186 -8.49 9.40 11.73
CA PRO A 186 -9.81 9.99 12.02
C PRO A 186 -9.83 11.51 11.89
N LEU A 187 -8.75 12.18 12.31
CA LEU A 187 -8.60 13.63 12.18
C LEU A 187 -8.64 14.13 10.72
N PHE A 188 -8.00 13.41 9.81
CA PHE A 188 -7.99 13.78 8.38
C PHE A 188 -9.30 13.36 7.68
N GLN A 189 -9.90 12.25 8.11
CA GLN A 189 -11.25 11.86 7.67
C GLN A 189 -12.28 12.94 8.06
N PHE A 190 -12.23 13.39 9.32
CA PHE A 190 -13.03 14.50 9.81
C PHE A 190 -12.89 15.75 8.94
N ILE A 191 -11.65 16.17 8.65
CA ILE A 191 -11.38 17.36 7.82
C ILE A 191 -11.97 17.19 6.42
N LYS A 192 -11.77 16.02 5.81
CA LYS A 192 -12.29 15.69 4.48
C LYS A 192 -13.82 15.73 4.45
N ASP A 193 -14.47 15.02 5.36
CA ASP A 193 -15.92 14.85 5.34
C ASP A 193 -16.63 16.16 5.69
N THR A 194 -16.14 16.89 6.69
CA THR A 194 -16.82 18.07 7.24
C THR A 194 -16.62 19.32 6.39
N TYR A 195 -15.45 19.49 5.78
CA TYR A 195 -15.08 20.76 5.14
C TYR A 195 -14.85 20.64 3.63
N LEU A 196 -14.39 19.48 3.13
CA LEU A 196 -14.16 19.30 1.70
C LEU A 196 -15.40 18.76 0.96
N ILE A 197 -16.08 17.77 1.54
CA ILE A 197 -17.25 17.14 0.90
C ILE A 197 -18.49 18.01 1.03
N VAL A 198 -18.80 18.49 2.24
CA VAL A 198 -20.00 19.30 2.51
C VAL A 198 -19.88 20.72 1.93
N LYS A 199 -18.71 21.12 1.42
CA LYS A 199 -18.38 22.48 0.98
C LYS A 199 -18.69 23.55 2.02
N ASN A 200 -18.65 23.19 3.31
CA ASN A 200 -18.68 24.19 4.35
C ASN A 200 -17.42 25.06 4.22
N HIS A 201 -17.61 26.37 4.14
CA HIS A 201 -16.49 27.30 4.26
C HIS A 201 -15.77 27.02 5.58
N ILE A 202 -14.47 26.73 5.50
CA ILE A 202 -13.62 26.67 6.69
C ILE A 202 -13.53 28.10 7.20
N THR A 203 -14.45 28.46 8.09
CA THR A 203 -14.36 29.69 8.86
C THR A 203 -13.23 29.55 9.88
N ASP A 204 -12.64 30.68 10.27
CA ASP A 204 -11.59 30.74 11.28
C ASP A 204 -12.13 30.20 12.63
N LEU A 205 -11.98 28.90 12.84
CA LEU A 205 -12.45 28.21 14.04
C LEU A 205 -11.34 28.25 15.09
N PRO A 206 -11.61 28.74 16.31
CA PRO A 206 -10.68 28.57 17.42
C PRO A 206 -10.32 27.09 17.59
N VAL A 207 -9.05 26.79 17.92
CA VAL A 207 -8.56 25.40 18.09
C VAL A 207 -9.42 24.58 19.05
N GLN A 208 -9.97 25.23 20.08
CA GLN A 208 -10.87 24.60 21.04
C GLN A 208 -12.20 24.18 20.41
N GLU A 209 -12.75 25.04 19.54
CA GLU A 209 -13.99 24.77 18.83
C GLU A 209 -13.78 23.70 17.75
N PHE A 210 -12.70 23.79 16.98
CA PHE A 210 -12.30 22.75 16.04
C PHE A 210 -12.20 21.38 16.72
N TYR A 211 -11.51 21.31 17.86
CA TYR A 211 -11.36 20.04 18.59
C TYR A 211 -12.70 19.54 19.15
N ARG A 212 -13.60 20.43 19.58
CA ARG A 212 -14.96 20.06 20.00
C ARG A 212 -15.73 19.40 18.86
N VAL A 213 -15.73 20.02 17.67
CA VAL A 213 -16.41 19.48 16.48
C VAL A 213 -15.77 18.15 16.05
N TYR A 214 -14.44 18.03 16.08
CA TYR A 214 -13.74 16.77 15.83
C TYR A 214 -14.16 15.67 16.81
N THR A 215 -14.28 15.99 18.10
CA THR A 215 -14.69 15.01 19.13
C THR A 215 -16.12 14.54 18.89
N SER A 216 -17.03 15.45 18.54
CA SER A 216 -18.41 15.13 18.19
C SER A 216 -18.52 14.28 16.90
N TYR A 217 -17.68 14.55 15.89
CA TYR A 217 -17.55 13.68 14.72
C TYR A 217 -17.09 12.28 15.12
N CYS A 218 -16.06 12.17 15.96
CA CYS A 218 -15.56 10.90 16.46
C CYS A 218 -16.64 10.10 17.21
N GLU A 219 -17.42 10.76 18.07
CA GLU A 219 -18.56 10.15 18.78
C GLU A 219 -19.62 9.63 17.81
N THR A 220 -20.00 10.43 16.81
CA THR A 220 -21.00 10.07 15.78
C THR A 220 -20.58 8.85 14.97
N HIS A 221 -19.28 8.71 14.70
CA HIS A 221 -18.72 7.59 13.93
C HIS A 221 -18.24 6.42 14.81
N CYS A 222 -18.46 6.45 16.13
CA CYS A 222 -17.97 5.44 17.08
C CYS A 222 -16.44 5.23 17.03
N ILE A 223 -15.68 6.31 16.83
CA ILE A 223 -14.22 6.32 16.75
C ILE A 223 -13.64 6.97 18.02
N SER A 224 -12.58 6.38 18.57
CA SER A 224 -11.85 7.02 19.68
C SER A 224 -11.08 8.26 19.19
N PRO A 225 -11.34 9.46 19.75
CA PRO A 225 -10.65 10.67 19.34
C PRO A 225 -9.18 10.66 19.77
N LEU A 226 -8.33 11.25 18.93
CA LEU A 226 -6.96 11.60 19.32
C LEU A 226 -6.99 12.65 20.44
N SER A 227 -6.07 12.56 21.40
CA SER A 227 -5.95 13.59 22.44
C SER A 227 -5.69 14.98 21.84
N LYS A 228 -6.15 16.04 22.51
CA LYS A 228 -6.00 17.43 22.06
C LYS A 228 -4.55 17.80 21.73
N ILE A 229 -3.60 17.32 22.54
CA ILE A 229 -2.16 17.53 22.33
C ILE A 229 -1.69 16.83 21.05
N ASN A 230 -2.08 15.57 20.82
CA ASN A 230 -1.70 14.83 19.62
C ASN A 230 -2.34 15.38 18.36
N ALA A 231 -3.62 15.76 18.42
CA ALA A 231 -4.31 16.43 17.32
C ALA A 231 -3.60 17.75 16.98
N SER A 232 -3.35 18.61 17.97
CA SER A 232 -2.62 19.86 17.77
C SER A 232 -1.22 19.64 17.18
N ARG A 233 -0.47 18.66 17.67
CA ARG A 233 0.87 18.34 17.17
C ARG A 233 0.84 17.86 15.71
N ILE A 234 -0.11 17.00 15.35
CA ILE A 234 -0.27 16.53 13.96
C ILE A 234 -0.64 17.70 13.05
N LEU A 235 -1.58 18.55 13.47
CA LEU A 235 -1.96 19.74 12.73
C LEU A 235 -0.75 20.69 12.58
N SER A 236 0.04 20.93 13.63
CA SER A 236 1.22 21.80 13.52
C SER A 236 2.33 21.20 12.65
N ASN A 237 2.60 19.89 12.73
CA ASN A 237 3.70 19.25 12.02
C ASN A 237 3.39 19.02 10.53
N GLU A 238 2.23 18.43 10.24
CA GLU A 238 1.82 18.12 8.87
C GLU A 238 1.33 19.36 8.15
N LEU A 239 0.78 20.34 8.89
CA LEU A 239 0.09 21.49 8.31
C LEU A 239 0.82 22.82 8.47
N LYS A 240 1.97 22.84 9.16
CA LYS A 240 2.76 24.06 9.48
C LYS A 240 1.89 25.22 10.01
N LEU A 241 0.78 24.90 10.67
CA LEU A 241 -0.16 25.89 11.18
C LEU A 241 0.45 26.58 12.41
N ARG A 242 0.67 27.89 12.33
CA ARG A 242 0.91 28.71 13.53
C ARG A 242 -0.40 28.81 14.32
N MET A 243 -0.32 28.52 15.61
CA MET A 243 -1.43 28.59 16.55
C MET A 243 -2.15 29.95 16.45
N GLY A 244 -3.43 29.92 16.10
CA GLY A 244 -4.30 31.10 16.18
C GLY A 244 -5.51 31.05 15.24
N ILE A 245 -5.33 30.70 13.97
CA ILE A 245 -6.35 30.87 12.91
C ILE A 245 -6.16 29.78 11.84
N PHE A 246 -7.23 29.05 11.49
CA PHE A 246 -7.23 28.05 10.41
C PHE A 246 -7.35 28.74 9.03
N PHE A 247 -6.23 28.98 8.34
CA PHE A 247 -6.27 29.71 7.06
C PHE A 247 -6.87 28.91 5.88
N CYS A 248 -7.76 29.59 5.16
CA CYS A 248 -8.68 29.10 4.11
C CYS A 248 -8.02 28.61 2.80
N GLU A 249 -6.77 28.98 2.49
CA GLU A 249 -6.12 28.60 1.21
C GLU A 249 -5.62 27.15 1.13
N TRP A 250 -5.69 26.40 2.24
CA TRP A 250 -4.80 25.26 2.44
C TRP A 250 -5.47 23.89 2.38
N ALA A 251 -6.79 23.79 2.66
CA ALA A 251 -7.53 22.55 2.50
C ALA A 251 -7.53 22.05 1.04
N ASN A 252 -7.46 22.97 0.07
CA ASN A 252 -7.22 22.64 -1.34
C ASN A 252 -5.75 22.24 -1.61
N LYS A 253 -4.75 22.93 -1.05
CA LYS A 253 -3.32 22.62 -1.30
C LYS A 253 -2.87 21.28 -0.68
N VAL A 254 -3.40 20.87 0.47
CA VAL A 254 -3.14 19.53 1.03
C VAL A 254 -3.81 18.48 0.21
N PHE A 255 -5.08 18.62 -0.11
CA PHE A 255 -5.76 17.57 -0.84
C PHE A 255 -5.16 17.44 -2.24
N ILE A 256 -4.80 18.54 -2.90
CA ILE A 256 -4.11 18.53 -4.20
C ILE A 256 -2.65 18.04 -4.07
N GLY A 257 -1.88 18.44 -3.07
CA GLY A 257 -0.50 17.94 -2.89
C GLY A 257 -0.42 16.47 -2.43
N PHE A 258 -1.39 16.02 -1.64
CA PHE A 258 -1.47 14.67 -1.06
C PHE A 258 -2.19 13.68 -2.00
N LEU A 259 -3.01 14.15 -2.96
CA LEU A 259 -3.62 13.31 -4.00
C LEU A 259 -2.99 13.44 -5.39
N PHE A 260 -2.44 14.59 -5.78
CA PHE A 260 -2.13 14.86 -7.20
C PHE A 260 -0.67 15.02 -7.59
N THR A 261 0.29 15.22 -6.68
CA THR A 261 1.68 15.42 -7.12
C THR A 261 2.68 14.66 -6.27
N GLY A 262 3.19 13.56 -6.81
CA GLY A 262 4.52 13.04 -6.48
C GLY A 262 5.64 14.00 -6.95
N VAL A 263 5.45 15.31 -6.76
CA VAL A 263 6.39 16.38 -7.07
C VAL A 263 6.44 17.30 -5.87
N ASP A 264 7.67 17.55 -5.43
CA ASP A 264 8.03 18.41 -4.31
C ASP A 264 7.55 19.86 -4.59
N SER A 265 6.34 20.17 -4.15
CA SER A 265 5.68 21.48 -4.34
C SER A 265 6.33 22.62 -3.55
N THR A 266 7.54 22.43 -3.01
CA THR A 266 8.33 23.49 -2.39
C THR A 266 9.12 24.32 -3.40
N LYS A 267 9.39 23.81 -4.61
CA LYS A 267 10.26 24.50 -5.59
C LYS A 267 9.57 25.48 -6.54
N GLU A 268 8.28 25.35 -6.80
CA GLU A 268 7.57 26.28 -7.70
C GLU A 268 6.86 27.45 -6.99
N LEU A 269 6.76 27.41 -5.67
CA LEU A 269 6.16 28.51 -4.90
C LEU A 269 7.12 29.71 -4.69
N GLY A 270 8.41 29.56 -4.97
CA GLY A 270 9.41 30.64 -4.82
C GLY A 270 9.19 31.84 -5.75
N ASN A 271 8.50 31.66 -6.89
CA ASN A 271 8.29 32.74 -7.87
C ASN A 271 6.93 33.43 -7.79
N ALA A 272 5.98 32.93 -6.98
CA ALA A 272 4.66 33.53 -6.86
C ALA A 272 4.56 34.61 -5.76
N TYR A 273 5.55 34.73 -4.87
CA TYR A 273 5.51 35.67 -3.75
C TYR A 273 5.97 37.10 -4.06
N ASN A 274 6.41 37.40 -5.29
CA ASN A 274 6.91 38.74 -5.65
C ASN A 274 5.91 39.65 -6.38
N THR A 275 4.62 39.30 -6.47
CA THR A 275 3.65 40.11 -7.25
C THR A 275 2.48 40.69 -6.44
N PHE A 276 2.46 40.55 -5.11
CA PHE A 276 1.44 41.20 -4.28
C PHE A 276 2.09 41.92 -3.09
N ILE A 277 2.87 42.96 -3.41
CA ILE A 277 3.08 44.12 -2.56
C ILE A 277 2.83 45.35 -3.44
N ILE A 278 1.57 45.80 -3.50
CA ILE A 278 1.10 47.20 -3.41
C ILE A 278 -0.29 47.14 -2.77
#